data_AF-A0A2T7U3R6-F1
#
_entry.id   AF-A0A2T7U3R6-F1
#
_cell.length_a   1.000
_cell.length_b   1.000
_cell.length_c   1.000
_cell.angle_alpha   90.00
_cell.angle_beta   90.00
_cell.angle_gamma   90.00
#
_symmetry.space_group_name_H-M   'P 1'
#
loop_
_entity.id
_entity.type
_entity.pdbx_description
1 polymer ?
#
loop_
_entity_poly.entity_id
_entity_poly.type
_entity_poly.pdbx_seq_one_letter_code
_entity_poly.pdbx_strand_id
1 'polypeptide(L)'
;MLEGCVRLEAQAHSIPCRIRDLSATGARIGLAADVELPGEFELNIPRLQLSLKVRLVWSRAKSHGVMFLEDLGQTSNGDVMSFLNALAAPDDGNYSDAVSERSTPPFKGAREKQLPLLSRKSG
;
A
#
# COMPACT_ATOMS: atom_id res chain seq x y z
N MET A 1 -5.22 -1.65 14.64
CA MET A 1 -4.01 -1.32 13.84
C MET A 1 -3.28 -2.62 13.56
N LEU A 2 -2.84 -2.86 12.32
CA LEU A 2 -2.21 -4.13 11.91
C LEU A 2 -0.70 -4.10 12.09
N GLU A 3 -0.14 -5.23 12.49
CA GLU A 3 1.31 -5.44 12.61
C GLU A 3 1.80 -6.24 11.41
N GLY A 4 2.99 -5.87 10.93
CA GLY A 4 3.65 -6.53 9.81
C GLY A 4 5.15 -6.46 9.93
N CYS A 5 5.85 -7.17 9.05
CA CYS A 5 7.29 -7.29 9.04
C CYS A 5 7.78 -7.06 7.61
N VAL A 6 8.70 -6.12 7.42
CA VAL A 6 9.41 -5.97 6.15
C VAL A 6 10.60 -6.92 6.14
N ARG A 7 10.70 -7.76 5.12
CA ARG A 7 11.81 -8.68 4.93
C ARG A 7 12.59 -8.26 3.69
N LEU A 8 13.86 -7.94 3.91
CA LEU A 8 14.78 -7.52 2.86
C LEU A 8 15.69 -8.71 2.54
N GLU A 9 15.86 -9.05 1.26
CA GLU A 9 16.73 -10.18 0.87
C GLU A 9 18.18 -9.98 1.33
N ALA A 10 18.63 -8.73 1.39
CA ALA A 10 19.96 -8.36 1.85
C ALA A 10 20.14 -8.44 3.38
N GLN A 11 19.06 -8.53 4.17
CA GLN A 11 19.13 -8.52 5.63
C GLN A 11 18.56 -9.81 6.22
N ALA A 12 19.30 -10.43 7.14
CA ALA A 12 18.84 -11.63 7.84
C ALA A 12 17.67 -11.35 8.81
N HIS A 13 17.43 -10.07 9.14
CA HIS A 13 16.44 -9.66 10.12
C HIS A 13 15.23 -9.03 9.42
N SER A 14 14.03 -9.34 9.92
CA SER A 14 12.81 -8.64 9.52
C SER A 14 12.61 -7.38 10.35
N ILE A 15 12.13 -6.31 9.71
CA ILE A 15 11.93 -5.01 10.33
C ILE A 15 10.45 -4.90 10.73
N PRO A 16 10.12 -4.74 12.02
CA PRO A 16 8.73 -4.58 12.45
C PRO A 16 8.16 -3.27 11.91
N CYS A 17 6.97 -3.34 11.34
CA CYS A 17 6.24 -2.20 10.78
C CYS A 17 4.77 -2.26 11.18
N ARG A 18 4.11 -1.10 11.13
CA ARG A 18 2.67 -1.00 11.34
C ARG A 18 1.97 -0.71 10.03
N ILE A 19 0.99 -1.51 9.70
CA ILE A 19 0.24 -1.42 8.45
C ILE A 19 -0.98 -0.51 8.67
N ARG A 20 -1.15 0.45 7.76
CA ARG A 20 -2.28 1.38 7.63
C ARG A 20 -2.76 1.37 6.18
N ASP A 21 -4.04 1.67 5.97
CA ASP A 21 -4.63 1.77 4.63
C ASP A 21 -4.27 0.56 3.74
N LEU A 22 -4.56 -0.65 4.24
CA LEU A 22 -4.35 -1.88 3.50
C LEU A 22 -5.46 -2.04 2.45
N SER A 23 -5.09 -2.28 1.20
CA SER A 23 -6.00 -2.44 0.06
C SER A 23 -5.60 -3.64 -0.79
N ALA A 24 -6.41 -3.98 -1.81
CA ALA A 24 -6.09 -5.06 -2.74
C ALA A 24 -4.79 -4.82 -3.55
N THR A 25 -4.41 -3.57 -3.78
CA THR A 25 -3.29 -3.19 -4.67
C THR A 25 -2.06 -2.68 -3.92
N GLY A 26 -2.17 -2.42 -2.62
CA GLY A 26 -1.08 -1.81 -1.87
C GLY A 26 -1.43 -1.47 -0.43
N ALA A 27 -0.46 -0.91 0.28
CA ALA A 27 -0.60 -0.53 1.68
C ALA A 27 0.29 0.67 2.05
N ARG A 28 -0.06 1.34 3.15
CA ARG A 28 0.85 2.26 3.83
C ARG A 28 1.47 1.55 5.02
N ILE A 29 2.79 1.60 5.14
CA ILE A 29 3.51 1.05 6.28
C ILE A 29 4.22 2.16 7.06
N GLY A 30 4.18 2.04 8.38
CA GLY A 30 4.87 2.90 9.33
C GLY A 30 6.00 2.15 10.00
N LEU A 31 7.23 2.63 9.86
CA LEU A 31 8.42 2.09 10.51
C LEU A 31 8.71 2.85 11.81
N ALA A 32 9.32 2.17 12.80
CA ALA A 32 9.69 2.83 14.07
C ALA A 32 10.86 3.81 13.89
N ALA A 33 11.79 3.45 13.01
CA ALA A 33 12.96 4.23 12.62
C ALA A 33 12.84 4.73 11.17
N ASP A 34 13.61 5.76 10.86
CA ASP A 34 13.84 6.20 9.48
C ASP A 34 14.80 5.19 8.85
N VAL A 35 14.29 4.35 7.95
CA VAL A 35 15.06 3.29 7.31
C VAL A 35 14.86 3.43 5.82
N GLU A 36 15.95 3.46 5.07
CA GLU A 36 15.91 3.41 3.61
C GLU A 36 15.53 1.99 3.18
N LEU A 37 14.30 1.85 2.69
CA LEU A 37 13.82 0.62 2.09
C LEU A 37 14.25 0.55 0.63
N PRO A 38 14.64 -0.64 0.13
CA PRO A 38 14.90 -0.82 -1.28
C PRO A 38 13.61 -0.63 -2.10
N GLY A 39 13.77 -0.46 -3.42
CA GLY A 39 12.66 -0.29 -4.34
C GLY A 39 11.67 -1.46 -4.30
N GLU A 40 12.14 -2.68 -4.04
CA GLU A 40 11.32 -3.90 -3.98
C GLU A 40 11.72 -4.73 -2.76
N PHE A 41 10.75 -5.29 -2.06
CA PHE A 41 10.96 -6.12 -0.87
C PHE A 41 9.76 -7.01 -0.57
N GLU A 42 9.89 -7.92 0.40
CA GLU A 42 8.81 -8.80 0.83
C GLU A 42 8.12 -8.22 2.09
N LEU A 43 6.81 -8.06 2.04
CA LEU A 43 5.98 -7.67 3.19
C LEU A 43 5.28 -8.90 3.74
N ASN A 44 5.57 -9.23 4.99
CA ASN A 44 4.87 -10.28 5.72
C ASN A 44 3.84 -9.68 6.68
N ILE A 45 2.61 -10.20 6.64
CA ILE A 45 1.50 -9.82 7.51
C ILE A 45 1.09 -11.08 8.29
N PRO A 46 1.69 -11.34 9.46
CA PRO A 46 1.51 -12.61 10.17
C PRO A 46 0.04 -12.85 10.57
N ARG A 47 -0.70 -11.79 10.87
CA ARG A 47 -2.13 -11.86 11.19
C ARG A 47 -2.99 -12.37 10.03
N LEU A 48 -2.56 -12.13 8.79
CA LEU A 48 -3.22 -12.59 7.58
C LEU A 48 -2.52 -13.82 6.96
N GLN A 49 -1.43 -14.30 7.58
CA GLN A 49 -0.54 -15.33 7.02
C GLN A 49 -0.16 -15.05 5.56
N LEU A 50 0.05 -13.76 5.26
CA LEU A 50 0.40 -13.28 3.92
C LEU A 50 1.88 -12.92 3.85
N SER A 51 2.54 -13.31 2.77
CA SER A 51 3.86 -12.84 2.38
C SER A 51 3.79 -12.47 0.90
N LEU A 52 4.11 -11.22 0.59
CA LEU A 52 3.90 -10.66 -0.75
C LEU A 52 5.10 -9.80 -1.12
N LYS A 53 5.51 -9.86 -2.39
CA LYS A 53 6.46 -8.91 -2.96
C LYS A 53 5.76 -7.58 -3.21
N VAL A 54 6.39 -6.53 -2.70
CA VAL A 54 5.88 -5.16 -2.77
C VAL A 54 6.96 -4.23 -3.27
N ARG A 55 6.53 -3.14 -3.91
CA ARG A 55 7.39 -2.08 -4.42
C ARG A 55 7.17 -0.79 -3.64
N LEU A 56 8.25 -0.14 -3.23
CA LEU A 56 8.22 1.20 -2.66
C LEU A 56 7.81 2.21 -3.73
N VAL A 57 6.66 2.88 -3.52
CA VAL A 57 6.18 3.95 -4.41
C VAL A 57 6.64 5.32 -3.90
N TRP A 58 6.60 5.49 -2.58
CA TRP A 58 7.04 6.72 -1.93
C TRP A 58 7.50 6.43 -0.51
N SER A 59 8.47 7.19 -0.03
CA SER A 59 8.89 7.23 1.38
C SER A 59 8.82 8.66 1.88
N ARG A 60 8.33 8.82 3.11
CA ARG A 60 8.27 10.10 3.82
C ARG A 60 8.54 9.88 5.31
N ALA A 61 9.79 10.10 5.71
CA ALA A 61 10.26 9.86 7.06
C ALA A 61 9.89 8.43 7.52
N LYS A 62 9.07 8.30 8.57
CA LYS A 62 8.63 7.01 9.10
C LYS A 62 7.49 6.34 8.30
N SER A 63 6.90 7.02 7.32
CA SER A 63 5.76 6.52 6.54
C SER A 63 6.16 6.18 5.12
N HIS A 64 5.79 4.99 4.66
CA HIS A 64 6.17 4.47 3.35
C HIS A 64 4.94 3.91 2.65
N GLY A 65 4.76 4.24 1.38
CA GLY A 65 3.71 3.68 0.55
C GLY A 65 4.27 2.56 -0.30
N VAL A 66 3.62 1.41 -0.25
CA VAL A 66 4.01 0.23 -1.01
C VAL A 66 2.87 -0.21 -1.92
N MET A 67 3.24 -0.74 -3.09
CA MET A 67 2.33 -1.34 -4.06
C MET A 67 2.61 -2.83 -4.15
N PHE A 68 1.58 -3.65 -4.20
CA PHE A 68 1.73 -5.10 -4.32
C PHE A 68 2.08 -5.44 -5.76
N LEU A 69 3.14 -6.24 -5.93
CA LEU A 69 3.58 -6.75 -7.23
C LEU A 69 2.87 -8.05 -7.60
N GLU A 70 2.23 -8.67 -6.61
CA GLU A 70 1.50 -9.93 -6.74
C GLU A 70 0.01 -9.67 -6.52
N ASP A 71 -0.82 -10.41 -7.27
CA ASP A 71 -2.27 -10.35 -7.12
C ASP A 71 -2.70 -11.12 -5.87
N LEU A 72 -3.32 -10.43 -4.91
CA LEU A 72 -3.82 -11.03 -3.67
C LEU A 72 -4.90 -12.10 -3.90
N GLY A 73 -5.50 -12.15 -5.09
CA GLY A 73 -6.48 -13.17 -5.48
C GLY A 73 -5.86 -14.50 -5.89
N GLN A 74 -4.56 -14.55 -6.16
CA GLN A 74 -3.85 -15.79 -6.54
C GLN A 74 -3.14 -16.47 -5.37
N THR A 75 -2.90 -15.77 -4.27
CA THR A 75 -2.45 -16.41 -3.03
C THR A 75 -3.60 -17.26 -2.48
N SER A 76 -3.42 -18.58 -2.47
CA SER A 76 -4.40 -19.65 -2.24
C SER A 76 -5.12 -19.65 -0.87
N ASN A 77 -5.11 -18.54 -0.12
CA ASN A 77 -5.93 -18.31 1.05
C ASN A 77 -7.12 -17.42 0.67
N GLY A 78 -8.25 -18.04 0.30
CA GLY A 78 -9.52 -17.34 0.05
C GLY A 78 -10.03 -16.49 1.22
N ASP A 79 -9.43 -16.63 2.41
CA ASP A 79 -9.69 -15.84 3.61
C ASP A 79 -9.20 -14.39 3.52
N VAL A 80 -8.19 -14.10 2.71
CA VAL A 80 -7.51 -12.79 2.78
C VAL A 80 -8.38 -11.65 2.26
N MET A 81 -9.11 -11.88 1.17
CA MET A 81 -10.04 -10.89 0.61
C MET A 81 -11.26 -10.69 1.52
N SER A 82 -11.75 -11.75 2.16
CA SER A 82 -12.77 -11.63 3.22
C SER A 82 -12.28 -10.79 4.40
N PHE A 83 -11.01 -10.95 4.81
CA PHE A 83 -10.42 -10.16 5.87
C PHE A 83 -10.19 -8.70 5.47
N LEU A 84 -9.72 -8.43 4.25
CA LEU A 84 -9.58 -7.07 3.74
C LEU A 84 -10.93 -6.37 3.66
N ASN A 85 -11.96 -7.07 3.21
CA ASN A 85 -13.33 -6.57 3.21
C ASN A 85 -13.84 -6.28 4.63
N ALA A 86 -13.56 -7.16 5.60
CA ALA A 86 -13.91 -6.94 7.00
C ALA A 86 -13.14 -5.77 7.66
N LEU A 87 -11.90 -5.50 7.22
CA LEU A 87 -11.11 -4.34 7.64
C LEU A 87 -11.56 -3.05 6.97
N ALA A 88 -12.13 -3.14 5.77
CA ALA A 88 -12.69 -2.05 4.98
C ALA A 88 -14.17 -1.77 5.32
N ALA A 89 -14.63 -2.19 6.51
CA ALA A 89 -16.03 -2.15 6.93
C ALA A 89 -16.78 -0.89 6.43
N PRO A 90 -17.84 -1.03 5.62
CA PRO A 90 -18.82 0.01 5.47
C PRO A 90 -19.64 0.07 6.77
N ASP A 91 -19.58 1.20 7.44
CA ASP A 91 -20.58 1.55 8.45
C ASP A 91 -21.95 1.61 7.74
N ASP A 92 -22.85 0.74 8.17
CA ASP A 92 -24.28 0.64 7.84
C ASP A 92 -24.70 0.22 6.40
N GLY A 93 -25.29 -0.98 6.32
CA GLY A 93 -26.49 -1.24 5.51
C GLY A 93 -26.37 -1.30 3.98
N ASN A 94 -26.56 -2.50 3.43
CA ASN A 94 -27.07 -2.76 2.07
C ASN A 94 -26.08 -2.63 0.89
N TYR A 95 -25.28 -3.68 0.64
CA TYR A 95 -24.67 -3.95 -0.67
C TYR A 95 -25.40 -5.10 -1.37
N SER A 96 -26.61 -4.82 -1.85
CA SER A 96 -27.21 -5.53 -2.95
C SER A 96 -27.40 -4.49 -4.04
N ASP A 97 -26.41 -4.32 -4.91
CA ASP A 97 -26.57 -4.34 -6.37
C ASP A 97 -25.26 -3.93 -7.07
N ALA A 98 -25.12 -4.41 -8.31
CA ALA A 98 -24.19 -3.99 -9.35
C ALA A 98 -22.68 -4.25 -9.14
N VAL A 99 -22.21 -5.29 -9.83
CA VAL A 99 -20.97 -5.18 -10.60
C VAL A 99 -21.11 -3.99 -11.57
N SER A 100 -20.29 -2.96 -11.42
CA SER A 100 -20.07 -1.95 -12.46
C SER A 100 -18.73 -1.26 -12.27
N GLU A 101 -17.88 -1.48 -13.27
CA GLU A 101 -16.64 -0.76 -13.53
C GLU A 101 -16.80 0.75 -13.37
N ARG A 102 -16.18 1.34 -12.33
CA ARG A 102 -15.43 2.61 -12.44
C ARG A 102 -14.76 3.02 -11.13
N SER A 103 -13.52 3.50 -11.30
CA SER A 103 -12.84 4.48 -10.43
C SER A 103 -12.12 3.95 -9.18
N THR A 104 -10.87 3.54 -9.41
CA THR A 104 -9.67 3.82 -8.60
C THR A 104 -9.86 4.59 -7.28
N PRO A 105 -9.46 4.04 -6.12
CA PRO A 105 -9.16 4.86 -4.95
C PRO A 105 -7.83 5.63 -5.17
N PRO A 106 -7.74 6.91 -4.79
CA PRO A 106 -6.61 7.74 -5.11
C PRO A 106 -5.48 7.49 -4.10
N PHE A 107 -4.46 6.71 -4.48
CA PHE A 107 -3.12 7.05 -4.05
C PHE A 107 -2.73 8.34 -4.78
N LYS A 108 -3.19 9.49 -4.26
CA LYS A 108 -2.79 10.80 -4.75
C LYS A 108 -1.29 10.95 -4.49
N GLY A 109 -0.55 10.63 -5.56
CA GLY A 109 0.85 10.95 -5.73
C GLY A 109 1.10 12.43 -5.46
N ALA A 110 2.33 12.67 -5.06
CA ALA A 110 2.89 13.95 -4.66
C ALA A 110 2.41 15.12 -5.53
N ARG A 111 1.84 16.13 -4.85
CA ARG A 111 1.91 17.56 -5.11
C ARG A 111 2.47 17.96 -6.49
N GLU A 112 1.55 18.29 -7.38
CA GLU A 112 1.73 19.09 -8.58
C GLU A 112 2.62 20.30 -8.28
N LYS A 113 3.86 20.26 -8.77
CA LYS A 113 4.68 21.48 -8.86
C LYS A 113 4.21 22.20 -10.12
N GLN A 114 3.22 23.08 -9.94
CA GLN A 114 2.85 24.11 -10.90
C GLN A 114 4.14 24.87 -11.29
N LEU A 115 4.70 24.57 -12.47
CA LEU A 115 5.71 25.43 -13.07
C LEU A 115 5.01 26.73 -13.46
N PRO A 116 5.48 27.91 -13.02
CA PRO A 116 5.01 29.14 -13.62
C PRO A 116 5.53 29.22 -15.06
N LEU A 117 4.59 29.29 -15.99
CA LEU A 117 4.79 29.61 -17.39
C LEU A 117 5.48 30.98 -17.51
N LEU A 118 6.77 30.99 -17.82
CA LEU A 118 7.44 32.19 -18.36
C LEU A 118 7.38 32.12 -19.89
N SER A 119 6.18 32.37 -20.42
CA SER A 119 6.04 32.75 -21.83
C SER A 119 6.40 34.22 -21.98
N ARG A 120 7.60 34.43 -22.55
CA ARG A 120 7.87 35.36 -23.65
C ARG A 120 6.79 36.41 -23.91
N LYS A 121 7.12 37.67 -23.66
CA LYS A 121 6.58 38.81 -24.42
C LYS A 121 7.73 39.50 -25.13
N SER A 122 7.63 39.51 -26.45
CA SER A 122 8.40 40.31 -27.38
C SER A 122 8.12 41.81 -27.16
N GLY A 123 9.15 42.61 -27.38
CA GLY A 123 9.15 44.07 -27.42
C GLY A 123 10.56 44.55 -27.70
#